data_AF-A0A2L0B4Y3-F1
#
_entry.id   AF-A0A2L0B4Y3-F1
#
_cell.length_a   1.000
_cell.length_b   1.000
_cell.length_c   1.000
_cell.angle_alpha   90.00
_cell.angle_beta   90.00
_cell.angle_gamma   90.00
#
_symmetry.space_group_name_H-M   'P 1'
#
loop_
_entity.id
_entity.type
_entity.pdbx_description
1 polymer ?
#
loop_
_entity_poly.entity_id
_entity_poly.type
_entity_poly.pdbx_seq_one_letter_code
_entity_poly.pdbx_strand_id
1 'polypeptide(L)'
;EMAISVLVKVLEDMTQEPMVRHEAAEALGAIGSPEVIEVLEKYLRDPVIEVAETCELALERIKWFQEPSRQNERLSENPYASVDPAPPATITDVAKLKEILLSDEASLFERYRAMFALRNLRTKDAVTALGSALKCGSALFRHEVAFVLGQLQDETSVPFLKDSLEDHFENE
;
A
#
# COMPACT_ATOMS: atom_id res chain seq x y z
N GLU A 1 -13.03 16.20 -3.10
CA GLU A 1 -13.71 16.40 -4.41
C GLU A 1 -13.10 17.50 -5.26
N MET A 2 -12.90 18.75 -4.77
CA MET A 2 -12.33 19.83 -5.62
C MET A 2 -10.97 19.52 -6.27
N ALA A 3 -10.15 18.67 -5.65
CA ALA A 3 -8.83 18.28 -6.17
C ALA A 3 -8.89 17.21 -7.28
N ILE A 4 -10.01 16.52 -7.46
CA ILE A 4 -10.11 15.35 -8.35
C ILE A 4 -9.73 15.71 -9.78
N SER A 5 -10.26 16.82 -10.32
CA SER A 5 -9.94 17.26 -11.68
C SER A 5 -8.45 17.54 -11.92
N VAL A 6 -7.71 17.94 -10.88
CA VAL A 6 -6.26 18.18 -10.96
C VAL A 6 -5.50 16.87 -10.85
N LEU A 7 -5.85 16.02 -9.90
CA LEU A 7 -5.23 14.71 -9.70
C LEU A 7 -5.41 13.81 -10.93
N VAL A 8 -6.59 13.82 -11.55
CA VAL A 8 -6.84 13.12 -12.81
C VAL A 8 -5.90 13.61 -13.91
N LYS A 9 -5.77 14.94 -14.09
CA LYS A 9 -4.84 15.49 -15.08
C LYS A 9 -3.39 15.07 -14.84
N VAL A 10 -2.97 14.98 -13.58
CA VAL A 10 -1.62 14.52 -13.21
C VAL A 10 -1.43 13.05 -13.54
N LEU A 11 -2.39 12.19 -13.18
CA LEU A 11 -2.35 10.76 -13.50
C LEU A 11 -2.29 10.50 -15.02
N GLU A 12 -3.05 11.30 -15.79
CA GLU A 12 -3.14 11.16 -17.25
C GLU A 12 -1.92 11.68 -18.02
N ASP A 13 -1.09 12.52 -17.40
CA ASP A 13 0.08 13.12 -18.04
C ASP A 13 1.23 12.11 -18.15
N MET A 14 1.31 11.43 -19.31
CA MET A 14 2.38 10.47 -19.60
C MET A 14 3.77 11.10 -19.72
N THR A 15 3.89 12.42 -19.68
CA THR A 15 5.18 13.14 -19.63
C THR A 15 5.61 13.49 -18.21
N GLN A 16 4.74 13.29 -17.23
CA GLN A 16 5.01 13.49 -15.81
C GLN A 16 5.84 12.34 -15.23
N GLU A 17 6.64 12.66 -14.22
CA GLU A 17 7.41 11.68 -13.45
C GLU A 17 6.49 10.60 -12.87
N PRO A 18 6.83 9.30 -13.00
CA PRO A 18 5.94 8.23 -12.58
C PRO A 18 5.55 8.27 -11.10
N MET A 19 6.47 8.69 -10.23
CA MET A 19 6.17 8.85 -8.80
C MET A 19 5.08 9.89 -8.55
N VAL A 20 5.06 11.00 -9.30
CA VAL A 20 4.03 12.04 -9.16
C VAL A 20 2.66 11.52 -9.64
N ARG A 21 2.65 10.65 -10.65
CA ARG A 21 1.44 9.99 -11.14
C ARG A 21 0.92 8.96 -10.16
N HIS A 22 1.81 8.17 -9.54
CA HIS A 22 1.49 7.24 -8.45
C HIS A 22 0.82 7.99 -7.28
N GLU A 23 1.42 9.07 -6.78
CA GLU A 23 0.85 9.90 -5.70
C GLU A 23 -0.53 10.46 -6.05
N ALA A 24 -0.74 10.82 -7.33
CA ALA A 24 -2.05 11.26 -7.79
C ALA A 24 -3.08 10.12 -7.75
N ALA A 25 -2.74 8.91 -8.19
CA ALA A 25 -3.61 7.73 -8.12
C ALA A 25 -3.93 7.36 -6.65
N GLU A 26 -2.94 7.40 -5.77
CA GLU A 26 -3.13 7.12 -4.34
C GLU A 26 -4.06 8.16 -3.70
N ALA A 27 -3.86 9.44 -3.98
CA ALA A 27 -4.73 10.51 -3.49
C ALA A 27 -6.17 10.36 -4.00
N LEU A 28 -6.38 9.94 -5.25
CA LEU A 28 -7.71 9.63 -5.79
C LEU A 28 -8.36 8.47 -5.01
N GLY A 29 -7.61 7.39 -4.75
CA GLY A 29 -8.04 6.27 -3.92
C GLY A 29 -8.39 6.68 -2.49
N ALA A 30 -7.59 7.56 -1.89
CA ALA A 30 -7.80 8.11 -0.56
C ALA A 30 -9.09 8.95 -0.47
N ILE A 31 -9.34 9.81 -1.47
CA ILE A 31 -10.58 10.59 -1.59
C ILE A 31 -11.80 9.68 -1.69
N GLY A 32 -11.68 8.56 -2.42
CA GLY A 32 -12.70 7.51 -2.41
C GLY A 32 -13.95 7.78 -3.27
N SER A 33 -13.90 8.78 -4.16
CA SER A 33 -15.05 9.15 -4.99
C SER A 33 -15.32 8.09 -6.07
N PRO A 34 -16.56 7.60 -6.27
CA PRO A 34 -16.87 6.67 -7.35
C PRO A 34 -16.61 7.24 -8.75
N GLU A 35 -16.58 8.57 -8.91
CA GLU A 35 -16.40 9.22 -10.22
C GLU A 35 -15.01 8.98 -10.83
N VAL A 36 -14.02 8.56 -10.02
CA VAL A 36 -12.65 8.32 -10.47
C VAL A 36 -12.40 6.87 -10.87
N ILE A 37 -13.40 5.99 -10.75
CA ILE A 37 -13.26 4.56 -11.07
C ILE A 37 -12.84 4.36 -12.53
N GLU A 38 -13.52 5.02 -13.47
CA GLU A 38 -13.24 4.83 -14.90
C GLU A 38 -11.80 5.23 -15.27
N VAL A 39 -11.28 6.32 -14.68
CA VAL A 39 -9.90 6.74 -14.95
C VAL A 39 -8.89 5.84 -14.26
N LEU A 40 -9.12 5.37 -13.04
CA LEU A 40 -8.23 4.40 -12.40
C LEU A 40 -8.20 3.08 -13.19
N GLU A 41 -9.35 2.61 -13.69
CA GLU A 41 -9.44 1.39 -14.53
C GLU A 41 -8.66 1.52 -15.83
N LYS A 42 -8.67 2.71 -16.45
CA LYS A 42 -7.87 3.02 -17.65
C LYS A 42 -6.37 2.83 -17.43
N TYR A 43 -5.86 3.09 -16.21
CA TYR A 43 -4.43 3.02 -15.89
C TYR A 43 -4.01 1.73 -15.16
N LEU A 44 -4.89 0.73 -15.04
CA LEU A 44 -4.51 -0.61 -14.55
C LEU A 44 -3.45 -1.32 -15.41
N ARG A 45 -3.23 -0.84 -16.64
CA ARG A 45 -2.20 -1.36 -17.57
C ARG A 45 -1.19 -0.28 -17.95
N ASP A 46 -0.96 0.67 -17.04
CA ASP A 46 0.09 1.67 -17.25
C ASP A 46 1.44 0.97 -17.52
N PRO A 47 2.27 1.50 -18.44
CA PRO A 47 3.60 0.93 -18.67
C PRO A 47 4.52 1.02 -17.45
N VAL A 48 4.23 1.89 -16.48
CA VAL A 48 4.95 1.99 -15.23
C VAL A 48 4.21 1.23 -14.14
N ILE A 49 4.86 0.19 -13.61
CA ILE A 49 4.23 -0.77 -12.70
C ILE A 49 3.73 -0.12 -11.42
N GLU A 50 4.47 0.84 -10.87
CA GLU A 50 4.11 1.57 -9.66
C GLU A 50 2.80 2.33 -9.85
N VAL A 51 2.56 2.90 -11.04
CA VAL A 51 1.31 3.60 -11.35
C VAL A 51 0.16 2.60 -11.50
N ALA A 52 0.40 1.48 -12.20
CA ALA A 52 -0.61 0.46 -12.42
C ALA A 52 -1.09 -0.20 -11.11
N GLU A 53 -0.14 -0.64 -10.28
CA GLU A 53 -0.39 -1.24 -8.96
C GLU A 53 -1.10 -0.26 -8.00
N THR A 54 -0.76 1.03 -8.09
CA THR A 54 -1.43 2.05 -7.28
C THR A 54 -2.87 2.28 -7.71
N CYS A 55 -3.14 2.26 -9.01
CA CYS A 55 -4.51 2.31 -9.52
C CYS A 55 -5.32 1.08 -9.09
N GLU A 56 -4.70 -0.11 -9.06
CA GLU A 56 -5.31 -1.32 -8.52
C GLU A 56 -5.68 -1.15 -7.04
N LEU A 57 -4.73 -0.75 -6.19
CA LEU A 57 -4.98 -0.50 -4.77
C LEU A 57 -6.06 0.56 -4.54
N ALA A 58 -6.02 1.68 -5.27
CA ALA A 58 -7.01 2.74 -5.18
C ALA A 58 -8.43 2.23 -5.52
N LEU A 59 -8.57 1.43 -6.59
CA LEU A 59 -9.85 0.84 -6.97
C LEU A 59 -10.35 -0.15 -5.93
N GLU A 60 -9.50 -1.05 -5.45
CA GLU A 60 -9.88 -2.02 -4.43
C GLU A 60 -10.30 -1.35 -3.13
N ARG A 61 -9.60 -0.29 -2.73
CA ARG A 61 -9.97 0.55 -1.59
C ARG A 61 -11.36 1.17 -1.76
N ILE A 62 -11.62 1.79 -2.91
CA ILE A 62 -12.93 2.40 -3.21
C ILE A 62 -14.04 1.34 -3.12
N LYS A 63 -13.84 0.20 -3.80
CA LYS A 63 -14.79 -0.92 -3.81
C LYS A 63 -15.02 -1.47 -2.41
N TRP A 64 -13.96 -1.63 -1.62
CA TRP A 64 -14.04 -2.12 -0.24
C TRP A 64 -14.94 -1.26 0.64
N PHE A 65 -14.78 0.06 0.60
CA PHE A 65 -15.58 0.97 1.44
C PHE A 65 -17.01 1.18 0.94
N GLN A 66 -17.30 0.84 -0.32
CA GLN A 66 -18.67 0.85 -0.86
C GLN A 66 -19.43 -0.43 -0.54
N GLU A 67 -18.74 -1.53 -0.26
CA GLU A 67 -19.33 -2.85 -0.01
C GLU A 67 -20.11 -2.87 1.32
N PRO A 68 -21.46 -3.00 1.30
CA PRO A 68 -22.28 -2.93 2.51
C PRO A 68 -21.96 -4.03 3.52
N SER A 69 -21.54 -5.21 3.03
CA SER A 69 -21.20 -6.35 3.89
C SER A 69 -19.99 -6.08 4.79
N ARG A 70 -19.12 -5.12 4.42
CA ARG A 70 -17.89 -4.78 5.16
C ARG A 70 -18.09 -3.69 6.21
N GLN A 71 -19.24 -3.01 6.24
CA GLN A 71 -19.50 -1.90 7.18
C GLN A 71 -19.46 -2.30 8.65
N ASN A 72 -19.69 -3.59 8.95
CA ASN A 72 -19.68 -4.12 10.31
C ASN A 72 -18.34 -4.78 10.70
N GLU A 73 -17.33 -4.77 9.81
CA GLU A 73 -16.02 -5.31 10.16
C GLU A 73 -15.35 -4.46 11.22
N ARG A 74 -14.97 -5.11 12.32
CA ARG A 74 -14.22 -4.46 13.38
C ARG A 74 -12.73 -4.46 13.02
N LEU A 75 -12.31 -3.41 12.35
CA LEU A 75 -10.91 -3.17 12.01
C LEU A 75 -10.13 -2.70 13.24
N SER A 76 -8.82 -2.95 13.26
CA SER A 76 -7.93 -2.37 14.27
C SER A 76 -7.83 -0.86 14.07
N GLU A 77 -7.63 -0.14 15.17
CA GLU A 77 -7.37 1.30 15.12
C GLU A 77 -6.03 1.57 14.42
N ASN A 78 -5.99 2.59 13.55
CA ASN A 78 -4.74 3.10 12.99
C ASN A 78 -4.15 4.14 13.96
N PRO A 79 -3.03 3.85 14.67
CA PRO A 79 -2.45 4.78 15.63
C PRO A 79 -1.64 5.91 14.98
N TYR A 80 -1.50 5.92 13.66
CA TYR A 80 -0.68 6.88 12.90
C TYR A 80 -1.50 7.94 12.17
N ALA A 81 -2.85 7.86 12.25
CA ALA A 81 -3.77 8.80 11.61
C ALA A 81 -3.53 9.00 10.10
N SER A 82 -2.92 8.03 9.42
CA SER A 82 -2.73 8.00 7.98
C SER A 82 -4.00 7.52 7.27
N VAL A 83 -4.16 7.94 6.01
CA VAL A 83 -5.15 7.36 5.11
C VAL A 83 -4.48 6.23 4.34
N ASP A 84 -4.61 5.02 4.86
CA ASP A 84 -3.91 3.87 4.28
C ASP A 84 -4.53 3.46 2.92
N PRO A 85 -3.71 3.00 1.94
CA PRO A 85 -4.16 2.45 0.67
C PRO A 85 -5.05 1.20 0.82
N ALA A 86 -4.93 0.47 1.93
CA ALA A 86 -5.80 -0.66 2.25
C ALA A 86 -6.17 -0.66 3.75
N PRO A 87 -7.39 -1.10 4.11
CA PRO A 87 -7.76 -1.32 5.50
C PRO A 87 -6.93 -2.48 6.10
N PRO A 88 -6.62 -2.49 7.41
CA PRO A 88 -5.91 -3.61 8.00
C PRO A 88 -6.70 -4.92 7.89
N ALA A 89 -6.00 -6.05 7.79
CA ALA A 89 -6.60 -7.36 7.96
C ALA A 89 -7.19 -7.50 9.39
N THR A 90 -8.25 -8.28 9.53
CA THR A 90 -8.87 -8.58 10.83
C THR A 90 -8.09 -9.62 11.64
N ILE A 91 -7.18 -10.34 10.99
CA ILE A 91 -6.28 -11.32 11.60
C ILE A 91 -5.24 -10.58 12.44
N THR A 92 -4.95 -11.09 13.64
CA THR A 92 -3.93 -10.54 14.56
C THR A 92 -2.75 -11.50 14.79
N ASP A 93 -2.80 -12.69 14.19
CA ASP A 93 -1.74 -13.68 14.23
C ASP A 93 -0.59 -13.25 13.32
N VAL A 94 0.55 -12.90 13.93
CA VAL A 94 1.73 -12.39 13.21
C VAL A 94 2.27 -13.42 12.20
N ALA A 95 2.22 -14.72 12.51
CA ALA A 95 2.75 -15.74 11.61
C ALA A 95 1.90 -15.81 10.34
N LYS A 96 0.57 -15.82 10.48
CA LYS A 96 -0.35 -15.83 9.33
C LYS A 96 -0.27 -14.54 8.51
N LEU A 97 -0.17 -13.38 9.19
CA LEU A 97 -0.01 -12.10 8.51
C LEU A 97 1.30 -12.06 7.72
N LYS A 98 2.38 -12.62 8.27
CA LYS A 98 3.67 -12.75 7.57
C LYS A 98 3.55 -13.68 6.36
N GLU A 99 2.86 -14.81 6.47
CA GLU A 99 2.61 -15.71 5.33
C GLU A 99 1.90 -14.97 4.19
N ILE A 100 0.84 -14.21 4.50
CA ILE A 100 0.13 -13.41 3.49
C ILE A 100 1.05 -12.33 2.90
N LEU A 101 1.76 -11.58 3.75
CA LEU A 101 2.64 -10.47 3.34
C LEU A 101 3.70 -10.91 2.32
N LEU A 102 4.23 -12.12 2.48
CA LEU A 102 5.34 -12.68 1.69
C LEU A 102 4.88 -13.62 0.55
N SER A 103 3.58 -13.85 0.39
CA SER A 103 3.05 -14.76 -0.64
C SER A 103 2.94 -14.07 -1.99
N ASP A 104 3.47 -14.71 -3.04
CA ASP A 104 3.31 -14.26 -4.43
C ASP A 104 1.94 -14.67 -5.02
N GLU A 105 1.21 -15.53 -4.31
CA GLU A 105 -0.14 -15.96 -4.65
C GLU A 105 -1.24 -15.03 -4.08
N ALA A 106 -0.92 -14.27 -3.02
CA ALA A 106 -1.82 -13.29 -2.43
C ALA A 106 -1.92 -12.05 -3.31
N SER A 107 -3.11 -11.42 -3.38
CA SER A 107 -3.25 -10.17 -4.12
C SER A 107 -2.46 -9.04 -3.48
N LEU A 108 -2.10 -8.02 -4.26
CA LEU A 108 -1.40 -6.84 -3.73
C LEU A 108 -2.19 -6.19 -2.59
N PHE A 109 -3.51 -6.07 -2.75
CA PHE A 109 -4.38 -5.55 -1.71
C PHE A 109 -4.33 -6.42 -0.45
N GLU A 110 -4.46 -7.74 -0.54
CA GLU A 110 -4.35 -8.64 0.62
C GLU A 110 -3.02 -8.50 1.36
N ARG A 111 -1.92 -8.33 0.62
CA ARG A 111 -0.59 -8.08 1.18
C ARG A 111 -0.53 -6.73 1.90
N TYR A 112 -1.08 -5.66 1.33
CA TYR A 112 -1.19 -4.35 1.99
C TYR A 112 -2.05 -4.41 3.26
N ARG A 113 -3.17 -5.16 3.23
CA ARG A 113 -4.00 -5.37 4.42
C ARG A 113 -3.22 -6.07 5.54
N ALA A 114 -2.42 -7.09 5.19
CA ALA A 114 -1.56 -7.77 6.15
C ALA A 114 -0.47 -6.83 6.69
N MET A 115 0.13 -6.01 5.83
CA MET A 115 1.12 -4.99 6.19
C MET A 115 0.58 -4.01 7.24
N PHE A 116 -0.59 -3.41 7.00
CA PHE A 116 -1.18 -2.46 7.94
C PHE A 116 -1.67 -3.13 9.23
N ALA A 117 -2.12 -4.39 9.18
CA ALA A 117 -2.40 -5.15 10.40
C ALA A 117 -1.13 -5.34 11.24
N LEU A 118 -0.01 -5.77 10.62
CA LEU A 118 1.29 -5.93 11.30
C LEU A 118 1.77 -4.60 11.89
N ARG A 119 1.68 -3.50 11.14
CA ARG A 119 1.99 -2.15 11.63
C ARG A 119 1.20 -1.84 12.90
N ASN A 120 -0.11 -2.06 12.87
CA ASN A 120 -0.98 -1.71 13.99
C ASN A 120 -0.73 -2.58 15.23
N LEU A 121 -0.16 -3.79 15.09
CA LEU A 121 0.23 -4.65 16.22
C LEU A 121 1.43 -4.10 16.99
N ARG A 122 2.40 -3.47 16.31
CA ARG A 122 3.60 -2.85 16.91
C ARG A 122 4.40 -3.77 17.84
N THR A 123 4.37 -5.08 17.60
CA THR A 123 5.20 -6.04 18.33
C THR A 123 6.53 -6.23 17.60
N LYS A 124 7.58 -6.65 18.31
CA LYS A 124 8.89 -6.94 17.70
C LYS A 124 8.81 -7.98 16.58
N ASP A 125 7.96 -8.99 16.76
CA ASP A 125 7.73 -10.02 15.74
C ASP A 125 7.05 -9.43 14.50
N ALA A 126 6.12 -8.49 14.67
CA ALA A 126 5.48 -7.80 13.56
C ALA A 126 6.47 -6.88 12.81
N VAL A 127 7.32 -6.15 13.53
CA VAL A 127 8.40 -5.34 12.93
C VAL A 127 9.36 -6.22 12.13
N THR A 128 9.72 -7.39 12.67
CA THR A 128 10.59 -8.36 11.99
C THR A 128 9.93 -8.94 10.74
N ALA A 129 8.62 -9.24 10.79
CA ALA A 129 7.86 -9.69 9.63
C ALA A 129 7.83 -8.63 8.52
N LEU A 130 7.55 -7.37 8.87
CA LEU A 130 7.60 -6.24 7.95
C LEU A 130 9.01 -6.06 7.36
N GLY A 131 10.05 -6.09 8.20
CA GLY A 131 11.44 -5.99 7.75
C GLY A 131 11.82 -7.05 6.70
N SER A 132 11.33 -8.28 6.85
CA SER A 132 11.58 -9.34 5.85
C SER A 132 10.90 -9.09 4.49
N ALA A 133 9.87 -8.25 4.43
CA ALA A 133 9.16 -7.93 3.21
C ALA A 133 9.86 -6.87 2.34
N LEU A 134 10.92 -6.22 2.84
CA LEU A 134 11.79 -5.33 2.05
C LEU A 134 12.60 -6.08 0.97
N LYS A 135 12.49 -7.41 0.89
CA LYS A 135 13.19 -8.24 -0.11
C LYS A 135 12.24 -8.97 -1.06
N CYS A 136 10.95 -8.63 -1.07
CA CYS A 136 9.97 -9.25 -1.96
C CYS A 136 8.99 -8.21 -2.54
N GLY A 137 8.21 -8.63 -3.54
CA GLY A 137 7.25 -7.76 -4.22
C GLY A 137 7.92 -6.70 -5.12
N SER A 138 7.08 -5.83 -5.67
CA SER A 138 7.49 -4.72 -6.53
C SER A 138 8.23 -3.61 -5.76
N ALA A 139 8.83 -2.67 -6.49
CA ALA A 139 9.43 -1.48 -5.90
C ALA A 139 8.41 -0.67 -5.09
N LEU A 140 7.17 -0.57 -5.57
CA LEU A 140 6.06 0.07 -4.84
C LEU A 140 5.77 -0.64 -3.52
N PHE A 141 5.64 -1.97 -3.54
CA PHE A 141 5.37 -2.74 -2.33
C PHE A 141 6.46 -2.55 -1.27
N ARG A 142 7.74 -2.60 -1.68
CA ARG A 142 8.89 -2.36 -0.78
C ARG A 142 8.93 -0.92 -0.26
N HIS A 143 8.60 0.05 -1.10
CA HIS A 143 8.45 1.45 -0.71
C HIS A 143 7.44 1.60 0.44
N GLU A 144 6.27 0.98 0.31
CA GLU A 144 5.24 1.03 1.37
C GLU A 144 5.71 0.33 2.65
N VAL A 145 6.37 -0.83 2.55
CA VAL A 145 6.97 -1.51 3.71
C VAL A 145 7.95 -0.59 4.42
N ALA A 146 8.83 0.10 3.69
CA ALA A 146 9.77 1.05 4.25
C ALA A 146 9.06 2.24 4.93
N PHE A 147 8.02 2.78 4.29
CA PHE A 147 7.18 3.83 4.85
C PHE A 147 6.54 3.41 6.18
N VAL A 148 5.93 2.23 6.22
CA VAL A 148 5.31 1.64 7.42
C VAL A 148 6.31 1.40 8.54
N LEU A 149 7.52 0.92 8.24
CA LEU A 149 8.61 0.80 9.22
C LEU A 149 9.04 2.17 9.76
N GLY A 150 9.07 3.19 8.89
CA GLY A 150 9.29 4.58 9.27
C GLY A 150 8.22 5.13 10.21
N GLN A 151 6.94 4.77 10.00
CA GLN A 151 5.84 5.10 10.92
C GLN A 151 6.04 4.43 12.30
N LEU A 152 6.46 3.16 12.32
CA LEU A 152 6.69 2.41 13.56
C LEU A 152 7.80 3.01 14.43
N GLN A 153 8.86 3.57 13.80
CA GLN A 153 10.02 4.14 14.48
C GLN A 153 10.70 3.18 15.48
N ASP A 154 10.62 1.87 15.23
CA ASP A 154 11.22 0.84 16.08
C ASP A 154 12.65 0.53 15.63
N GLU A 155 13.62 0.55 16.55
CA GLU A 155 15.04 0.29 16.27
C GLU A 155 15.29 -1.10 15.66
N THR A 156 14.40 -2.07 15.92
CA THR A 156 14.44 -3.43 15.33
C THR A 156 14.35 -3.38 13.80
N SER A 157 13.76 -2.32 13.23
CA SER A 157 13.64 -2.13 11.77
C SER A 157 14.93 -1.65 11.10
N VAL A 158 15.83 -1.00 11.86
CA VAL A 158 17.01 -0.30 11.32
C VAL A 158 17.92 -1.24 10.50
N PRO A 159 18.24 -2.47 10.95
CA PRO A 159 19.05 -3.37 10.14
C PRO A 159 18.43 -3.70 8.78
N PHE A 160 17.11 -3.87 8.72
CA PHE A 160 16.41 -4.19 7.47
C PHE A 160 16.38 -3.00 6.50
N LEU A 161 16.07 -1.80 7.02
CA LEU A 161 16.10 -0.57 6.21
C LEU A 161 17.50 -0.29 5.67
N LYS A 162 18.52 -0.48 6.50
CA LYS A 162 19.92 -0.34 6.09
C LYS A 162 20.28 -1.34 4.99
N ASP A 163 19.94 -2.62 5.18
CA ASP A 163 20.22 -3.68 4.20
C ASP A 163 19.46 -3.48 2.87
N SER A 164 18.28 -2.86 2.89
CA SER A 164 17.58 -2.43 1.67
C SER A 164 18.33 -1.30 0.97
N LEU A 165 18.72 -0.25 1.70
CA LEU A 165 19.42 0.91 1.13
C LEU A 165 20.83 0.60 0.59
N GLU A 166 21.49 -0.41 1.16
CA GLU A 166 22.81 -0.87 0.72
C GLU A 166 22.75 -1.85 -0.47
N ASP A 167 21.54 -2.27 -0.90
CA ASP A 167 21.34 -3.21 -1.98
C ASP A 167 21.37 -2.52 -3.36
N HIS A 168 22.55 -2.53 -3.99
CA HIS A 168 22.72 -1.94 -5.32
C HIS A 168 22.03 -2.69 -6.46
N PHE A 169 21.51 -3.90 -6.21
CA PHE A 169 20.83 -4.73 -7.21
C PHE A 169 19.30 -4.65 -7.09
N GLU A 170 18.76 -3.84 -6.17
CA GLU A 170 17.33 -3.78 -5.90
C GLU A 170 16.47 -3.38 -7.12
N ASN A 171 17.04 -2.60 -8.04
CA ASN A 171 16.35 -2.06 -9.22
C ASN A 171 16.82 -2.67 -10.56
N GLU A 172 17.60 -3.76 -10.51
CA GLU A 172 18.04 -4.53 -11.70
C GLU A 172 17.14 -5.75 -11.95
#